data_AF-A0A2G5DXP4-F1
#
_entry.id   AF-A0A2G5DXP4-F1
#
_cell.length_a   1.000
_cell.length_b   1.000
_cell.length_c   1.000
_cell.angle_alpha   90.00
_cell.angle_beta   90.00
_cell.angle_gamma   90.00
#
_symmetry.space_group_name_H-M   'P 1'
#
loop_
_entity.id
_entity.type
_entity.pdbx_description
1 polymer ?
#
loop_
_entity_poly.entity_id
_entity_poly.type
_entity_poly.pdbx_seq_one_letter_code
_entity_poly.pdbx_strand_id
1 'polypeptide(L)'
;MGKLGLGIAVGCAVASCAIAAILVSRRVKSRRKWNRVVGVLKELEEGCSTSIGRLRQVVDAMAVEMHAGLASEGGSKLKMLLTYIDSLPDGNEKGTYYALDLGGTNFRVVKVQLGGKRSRIVRHKVERQPIPPHLMTSTSEELFDFIALTLEQFVERETNSSDLPLDKKRELGFTFSFPVRQLSASSGILIKWTKGFLIEDMIGKDVSECLQQAMIKKGLDMRVVALVNDTVGTLALGHYHDADTVAAVIIGTGTNACYVERTDAIIKCQGLLTNSGGMVVNMEWGNFWSSHLPRTSYDIDLDAESPNPYDQGFEKMISGMYLGDIVRRVLLRMAQESDIFGDVASSLSVPFILRTPLIAAMHDDNSPDLREVDRILKDTLQIQEVPLKARMLVVRVCDVVTRRAARLAAAGIVGILKKIGRDGSSGSTSGRSKSGGESTNKMRRTVVAIEGGLFASYTMFREYLNEAVAEILGEEIAPYVVLRASEDGSGIGAALLAASHSSSNVDNVRLS
;
A
#
# COMPACT_ATOMS: atom_id res chain seq x y z
N MET A 1 20.41 -82.12 -12.43
CA MET A 1 20.09 -80.87 -11.70
C MET A 1 20.62 -79.58 -12.33
N GLY A 2 21.61 -79.60 -13.25
CA GLY A 2 22.25 -78.36 -13.75
C GLY A 2 21.43 -77.45 -14.69
N LYS A 3 20.52 -77.98 -15.52
CA LYS A 3 19.75 -77.16 -16.48
C LYS A 3 18.60 -76.37 -15.85
N LEU A 4 18.00 -76.91 -14.79
CA LEU A 4 16.89 -76.25 -14.07
C LEU A 4 17.40 -75.08 -13.20
N GLY A 5 18.53 -75.27 -12.52
CA GLY A 5 19.18 -74.20 -11.73
C GLY A 5 19.67 -73.04 -12.59
N LEU A 6 20.20 -73.32 -13.80
CA LEU A 6 20.61 -72.30 -14.76
C LEU A 6 19.41 -71.49 -15.29
N GLY A 7 18.29 -72.15 -15.60
CA GLY A 7 17.07 -71.48 -16.05
C GLY A 7 16.47 -70.54 -15.00
N ILE A 8 16.46 -70.96 -13.73
CA ILE A 8 15.99 -70.13 -12.61
C ILE A 8 16.93 -68.93 -12.39
N ALA A 9 18.25 -69.15 -12.40
CA ALA A 9 19.22 -68.07 -12.22
C ALA A 9 19.14 -67.00 -13.33
N VAL A 10 18.99 -67.42 -14.59
CA VAL A 10 18.81 -66.52 -15.74
C VAL A 10 17.47 -65.77 -15.64
N GLY A 11 16.39 -66.44 -15.25
CA GLY A 11 15.08 -65.80 -15.03
C GLY A 11 15.12 -64.73 -13.95
N CYS A 12 15.76 -65.02 -12.80
CA CYS A 12 15.94 -64.04 -11.71
C CYS A 12 16.82 -62.86 -12.13
N ALA A 13 17.89 -63.09 -12.89
CA ALA A 13 18.77 -62.03 -13.39
C ALA A 13 18.05 -61.10 -14.38
N VAL A 14 17.26 -61.64 -15.31
CA VAL A 14 16.47 -60.86 -16.28
C VAL A 14 15.40 -60.04 -15.56
N ALA A 15 14.68 -60.63 -14.60
CA ALA A 15 13.69 -59.90 -13.80
C ALA A 15 14.35 -58.76 -12.99
N SER A 16 15.50 -59.01 -12.38
CA SER A 16 16.25 -58.00 -11.63
C SER A 16 16.75 -56.86 -12.51
N CYS A 17 17.24 -57.16 -13.71
CA CYS A 17 17.67 -56.15 -14.69
C CYS A 17 16.49 -55.33 -15.22
N ALA A 18 15.34 -55.96 -15.47
CA ALA A 18 14.12 -55.27 -15.90
C ALA A 18 13.61 -54.31 -14.80
N ILE A 19 13.59 -54.76 -13.54
CA ILE A 19 13.22 -53.91 -12.38
C ILE A 19 14.21 -52.75 -12.25
N ALA A 20 15.51 -52.99 -12.34
CA ALA A 20 16.53 -51.94 -12.29
C ALA A 20 16.37 -50.92 -13.43
N ALA A 21 16.12 -51.38 -14.66
CA ALA A 21 15.87 -50.50 -15.80
C ALA A 21 14.60 -49.64 -15.62
N ILE A 22 13.53 -50.22 -15.07
CA ILE A 22 12.30 -49.48 -14.73
C ILE A 22 12.58 -48.42 -13.65
N LEU A 23 13.31 -48.79 -12.59
CA LEU A 23 13.68 -47.85 -11.51
C LEU A 23 14.55 -46.71 -12.03
N VAL A 24 15.54 -47.01 -12.88
CA VAL A 24 16.39 -46.00 -13.53
C VAL A 24 15.57 -45.10 -14.44
N SER A 25 14.71 -45.66 -15.28
CA SER A 25 13.82 -44.89 -16.17
C SER A 25 12.87 -43.97 -15.39
N ARG A 26 12.26 -44.48 -14.31
CA ARG A 26 11.44 -43.67 -13.38
C ARG A 26 12.26 -42.56 -12.74
N ARG A 27 13.48 -42.84 -12.27
CA ARG A 27 14.37 -41.85 -11.67
C ARG A 27 14.81 -40.77 -12.66
N VAL A 28 15.11 -41.14 -13.90
CA VAL A 28 15.46 -40.18 -14.97
C VAL A 28 14.26 -39.30 -15.33
N LYS A 29 13.06 -39.86 -15.47
CA LYS A 29 11.83 -39.09 -15.71
C LYS A 29 11.53 -38.11 -14.57
N SER A 30 11.61 -38.58 -13.33
CA SER A 30 11.43 -37.75 -12.12
C SER A 30 12.44 -36.60 -12.07
N ARG A 31 13.73 -36.88 -12.35
CA ARG A 31 14.77 -35.85 -12.42
C ARG A 31 14.51 -34.81 -13.51
N ARG A 32 14.03 -35.25 -14.69
CA ARG A 32 13.70 -34.33 -15.80
C ARG A 32 12.52 -33.42 -15.44
N LYS A 33 11.48 -33.95 -14.81
CA LYS A 33 10.33 -33.16 -14.31
C LYS A 33 10.79 -32.15 -13.26
N TRP A 34 11.59 -32.58 -12.29
CA TRP A 34 12.16 -31.70 -11.25
C TRP A 34 12.98 -30.55 -11.86
N ASN A 35 13.81 -30.83 -12.86
CA ASN A 35 14.58 -29.80 -13.55
C ASN A 35 13.70 -28.75 -14.24
N ARG A 36 12.50 -29.11 -14.72
CA ARG A 36 11.56 -28.14 -15.30
C ARG A 36 10.99 -27.22 -14.23
N VAL A 37 10.59 -27.75 -13.07
CA VAL A 37 10.11 -26.93 -11.95
C VAL A 37 11.18 -25.97 -11.45
N VAL A 38 12.42 -26.46 -11.31
CA VAL A 38 13.55 -25.61 -10.95
C VAL A 38 13.81 -24.57 -12.04
N GLY A 39 13.59 -24.91 -13.31
CA GLY A 39 13.60 -23.97 -14.43
C GLY A 39 12.58 -22.83 -14.26
N VAL A 40 11.33 -23.15 -13.91
CA VAL A 40 10.28 -22.15 -13.63
C VAL A 40 10.70 -21.22 -12.49
N LEU A 41 11.27 -21.75 -11.41
CA LEU A 41 11.77 -20.92 -10.32
C LEU A 41 12.90 -19.99 -10.78
N LYS A 42 13.84 -20.51 -11.59
CA LYS A 42 14.96 -19.72 -12.11
C LYS A 42 14.47 -18.60 -13.04
N GLU A 43 13.51 -18.89 -13.91
CA GLU A 43 12.86 -17.88 -14.77
C GLU A 43 12.18 -16.79 -13.92
N LEU A 44 11.51 -17.17 -12.83
CA LEU A 44 10.94 -16.21 -11.89
C LEU A 44 12.02 -15.36 -11.20
N GLU A 45 13.11 -15.97 -10.72
CA GLU A 45 14.22 -15.26 -10.06
C GLU A 45 14.88 -14.23 -11.01
N GLU A 46 15.14 -14.63 -12.25
CA GLU A 46 15.69 -13.75 -13.29
C GLU A 46 14.70 -12.64 -13.68
N GLY A 47 13.44 -13.00 -13.90
CA GLY A 47 12.38 -12.07 -14.29
C GLY A 47 12.03 -11.04 -13.21
N CYS A 48 12.11 -11.42 -11.94
CA CYS A 48 11.86 -10.55 -10.78
C CYS A 48 13.10 -9.81 -10.28
N SER A 49 14.25 -9.97 -10.95
CA SER A 49 15.53 -9.40 -10.50
C SER A 49 15.47 -7.87 -10.40
N THR A 50 15.83 -7.37 -9.22
CA THR A 50 15.83 -5.94 -8.85
C THR A 50 17.23 -5.51 -8.42
N SER A 51 18.17 -5.63 -9.36
CA SER A 51 19.55 -5.15 -9.16
C SER A 51 19.57 -3.67 -8.79
N ILE A 52 20.59 -3.25 -8.06
CA ILE A 52 20.72 -1.86 -7.60
C ILE A 52 20.67 -0.84 -8.76
N GLY A 53 21.30 -1.17 -9.90
CA GLY A 53 21.24 -0.35 -11.11
C GLY A 53 19.83 -0.21 -11.65
N ARG A 54 19.05 -1.30 -11.66
CA ARG A 54 17.64 -1.28 -12.08
C ARG A 54 16.77 -0.46 -11.13
N LEU A 55 16.97 -0.61 -9.81
CA LEU A 55 16.23 0.18 -8.82
C LEU A 55 16.50 1.68 -8.96
N ARG A 56 17.74 2.09 -9.23
CA ARG A 56 18.09 3.49 -9.52
C ARG A 56 17.39 4.02 -10.78
N GLN A 57 17.24 3.21 -11.82
CA GLN A 57 16.44 3.59 -13.00
C GLN A 57 14.95 3.74 -12.67
N VAL A 58 14.40 2.90 -11.78
CA VAL A 58 13.02 3.05 -11.29
C VAL A 58 12.85 4.32 -10.46
N VAL A 59 13.83 4.66 -9.61
CA VAL A 59 13.87 5.92 -8.85
C VAL A 59 13.85 7.13 -9.79
N ASP A 60 14.70 7.12 -10.82
CA ASP A 60 14.78 8.21 -11.80
C ASP A 60 13.47 8.36 -12.58
N ALA A 61 12.90 7.23 -13.04
CA ALA A 61 11.62 7.22 -13.75
C ALA A 61 10.48 7.74 -12.86
N MET A 62 10.45 7.35 -11.57
CA MET A 62 9.46 7.86 -10.61
C MET A 62 9.56 9.38 -10.48
N ALA A 63 10.76 9.92 -10.29
CA ALA A 63 10.96 11.37 -10.18
C ALA A 63 10.53 12.12 -11.46
N VAL A 64 10.82 11.57 -12.64
CA VAL A 64 10.39 12.12 -13.95
C VAL A 64 8.86 12.14 -14.07
N GLU A 65 8.20 11.03 -13.77
CA GLU A 65 6.74 10.94 -13.82
C GLU A 65 6.09 11.90 -12.80
N MET A 66 6.70 12.08 -11.62
CA MET A 66 6.24 13.06 -10.63
C MET A 66 6.32 14.49 -11.17
N HIS A 67 7.41 14.85 -11.85
CA HIS A 67 7.53 16.15 -12.52
C HIS A 67 6.45 16.33 -13.59
N ALA A 68 6.22 15.31 -14.42
CA ALA A 68 5.24 15.37 -15.49
C ALA A 68 3.79 15.48 -14.96
N GLY A 69 3.43 14.76 -13.89
CA GLY A 69 2.10 14.85 -13.27
C GLY A 69 1.81 16.18 -12.56
N LEU A 70 2.86 16.90 -12.12
CA LEU A 70 2.76 18.25 -11.57
C LEU A 70 2.80 19.34 -12.65
N ALA A 71 3.29 19.02 -13.86
CA ALA A 71 3.38 19.96 -14.96
C ALA A 71 2.00 20.32 -15.53
N SER A 72 1.14 19.32 -15.72
CA SER A 72 -0.20 19.48 -16.27
C SER A 72 -1.12 18.33 -15.85
N GLU A 73 -2.43 18.58 -15.82
CA GLU A 73 -3.43 17.50 -15.66
C GLU A 73 -3.29 16.46 -16.78
N GLY A 74 -3.18 15.19 -16.41
CA GLY A 74 -2.94 14.09 -17.35
C GLY A 74 -1.52 14.02 -17.95
N GLY A 75 -0.56 14.81 -17.44
CA GLY A 75 0.83 14.80 -17.93
C GLY A 75 1.60 13.50 -17.62
N SER A 76 1.11 12.69 -16.67
CA SER A 76 1.65 11.40 -16.27
C SER A 76 0.52 10.44 -15.92
N LYS A 77 0.83 9.14 -15.84
CA LYS A 77 -0.04 8.16 -15.19
C LYS A 77 -0.16 8.40 -13.67
N LEU A 78 0.84 9.05 -13.07
CA LEU A 78 0.74 9.63 -11.73
C LEU A 78 -0.18 10.85 -11.77
N LYS A 79 -1.27 10.82 -11.00
CA LYS A 79 -2.25 11.91 -11.02
C LYS A 79 -1.72 13.17 -10.33
N MET A 80 -0.88 13.00 -9.30
CA MET A 80 -0.29 14.10 -8.52
C MET A 80 -1.37 15.13 -8.11
N LEU A 81 -2.42 14.64 -7.46
CA LEU A 81 -3.61 15.38 -7.09
C LEU A 81 -3.28 16.44 -6.03
N LEU A 82 -3.73 17.66 -6.26
CA LEU A 82 -3.63 18.76 -5.31
C LEU A 82 -4.60 18.51 -4.17
N THR A 83 -4.10 18.58 -2.93
CA THR A 83 -4.92 18.31 -1.75
C THR A 83 -5.47 19.57 -1.09
N TYR A 84 -4.91 20.74 -1.45
CA TYR A 84 -5.15 22.03 -0.79
C TYR A 84 -4.82 22.05 0.71
N ILE A 85 -4.11 21.02 1.20
CA ILE A 85 -3.51 20.99 2.54
C ILE A 85 -2.15 21.66 2.43
N ASP A 86 -2.08 22.92 2.84
CA ASP A 86 -0.87 23.75 2.83
C ASP A 86 -0.28 23.95 4.24
N SER A 87 -1.00 23.55 5.28
CA SER A 87 -0.53 23.48 6.67
C SER A 87 -0.76 22.09 7.24
N LEU A 88 0.33 21.42 7.63
CA LEU A 88 0.27 20.18 8.41
C LEU A 88 0.15 20.50 9.91
N PRO A 89 -0.38 19.57 10.71
CA PRO A 89 -0.51 19.78 12.14
C PRO A 89 0.86 19.87 12.83
N ASP A 90 1.07 20.89 13.67
CA ASP A 90 2.38 21.25 14.23
C ASP A 90 2.61 20.74 15.67
N GLY A 91 1.54 20.26 16.32
CA GLY A 91 1.55 19.81 17.70
C GLY A 91 0.90 20.74 18.70
N ASN A 92 0.50 21.94 18.29
CA ASN A 92 -0.09 22.97 19.15
C ASN A 92 -1.62 22.94 19.15
N GLU A 93 -2.22 22.08 18.34
CA GLU A 93 -3.67 21.94 18.22
C GLU A 93 -4.31 21.57 19.56
N LYS A 94 -5.46 22.21 19.84
CA LYS A 94 -6.25 22.00 21.05
C LYS A 94 -7.72 21.90 20.72
N GLY A 95 -8.45 21.13 21.50
CA GLY A 95 -9.90 20.98 21.39
C GLY A 95 -10.33 19.56 21.03
N THR A 96 -11.62 19.42 20.74
CA THR A 96 -12.23 18.14 20.37
C THR A 96 -12.61 18.17 18.91
N TYR A 97 -12.12 17.19 18.16
CA TYR A 97 -12.35 17.06 16.72
C TYR A 97 -12.85 15.67 16.40
N TYR A 98 -13.58 15.56 15.30
CA TYR A 98 -14.12 14.29 14.82
C TYR A 98 -13.44 13.91 13.51
N ALA A 99 -13.39 12.62 13.24
CA ALA A 99 -13.09 12.10 11.91
C ALA A 99 -14.11 11.06 11.48
N LEU A 100 -14.38 11.04 10.19
CA LEU A 100 -15.16 10.01 9.51
C LEU A 100 -14.26 9.35 8.47
N ASP A 101 -14.02 8.05 8.60
CA ASP A 101 -13.21 7.29 7.65
C ASP A 101 -14.08 6.35 6.84
N LEU A 102 -14.29 6.69 5.57
CA LEU A 102 -15.00 5.90 4.58
C LEU A 102 -14.01 5.40 3.52
N GLY A 103 -13.61 4.13 3.64
CA GLY A 103 -12.57 3.55 2.78
C GLY A 103 -12.79 2.12 2.31
N GLY A 104 -13.93 1.48 2.63
CA GLY A 104 -14.24 0.10 2.25
C GLY A 104 -15.63 -0.33 2.70
N THR A 105 -15.83 -1.63 2.99
CA THR A 105 -17.11 -2.21 3.44
C THR A 105 -17.51 -1.83 4.87
N ASN A 106 -16.62 -1.15 5.59
CA ASN A 106 -16.88 -0.57 6.90
C ASN A 106 -16.45 0.89 6.84
N PHE A 107 -17.12 1.73 7.63
CA PHE A 107 -16.63 3.06 7.93
C PHE A 107 -16.39 3.20 9.43
N ARG A 108 -15.64 4.24 9.81
CA ARG A 108 -15.28 4.49 11.21
C ARG A 108 -15.59 5.93 11.57
N VAL A 109 -16.12 6.11 12.77
CA VAL A 109 -16.27 7.43 13.40
C VAL A 109 -15.26 7.52 14.53
N VAL A 110 -14.46 8.59 14.54
CA VAL A 110 -13.41 8.81 15.52
C VAL A 110 -13.65 10.15 16.21
N LYS A 111 -13.53 10.18 17.54
CA LYS A 111 -13.43 11.41 18.33
C LYS A 111 -12.03 11.52 18.91
N VAL A 112 -11.37 12.65 18.69
CA VAL A 112 -10.02 12.93 19.16
C VAL A 112 -10.05 14.19 20.02
N GLN A 113 -9.55 14.08 21.24
CA GLN A 113 -9.33 15.23 22.11
C GLN A 113 -7.84 15.60 22.14
N LEU A 114 -7.52 16.80 21.69
CA LEU A 114 -6.16 17.33 21.57
C LEU A 114 -5.85 18.29 22.73
N GLY A 115 -4.75 18.02 23.43
CA GLY A 115 -4.29 18.83 24.58
C GLY A 115 -3.20 19.86 24.25
N GLY A 116 -2.70 19.89 23.01
CA GLY A 116 -1.47 20.59 22.62
C GLY A 116 -0.18 19.94 23.13
N LYS A 117 0.97 20.50 22.72
CA LYS A 117 2.34 20.06 23.06
C LYS A 117 2.73 18.65 22.56
N ARG A 118 2.34 18.27 21.33
CA ARG A 118 2.75 17.03 20.61
C ARG A 118 2.50 15.67 21.29
N SER A 119 1.98 15.61 22.52
CA SER A 119 2.12 14.39 23.35
C SER A 119 0.84 13.88 24.02
N ARG A 120 -0.35 14.41 23.72
CA ARG A 120 -1.59 13.82 24.28
C ARG A 120 -2.78 13.91 23.34
N ILE A 121 -2.99 12.84 22.59
CA ILE A 121 -4.35 12.40 22.24
C ILE A 121 -4.97 11.95 23.57
N VAL A 122 -5.79 12.83 24.17
CA VAL A 122 -6.25 12.70 25.55
C VAL A 122 -7.27 11.58 25.70
N ARG A 123 -8.11 11.40 24.68
CA ARG A 123 -9.09 10.32 24.54
C ARG A 123 -9.27 10.01 23.05
N HIS A 124 -9.32 8.72 22.72
CA HIS A 124 -9.72 8.24 21.41
C HIS A 124 -10.93 7.30 21.57
N LYS A 125 -11.98 7.50 20.77
CA LYS A 125 -13.08 6.55 20.66
C LYS A 125 -13.29 6.26 19.19
N VAL A 126 -13.28 4.98 18.84
CA VAL A 126 -13.47 4.51 17.47
C VAL A 126 -14.71 3.63 17.45
N GLU A 127 -15.70 4.04 16.68
CA GLU A 127 -16.87 3.20 16.39
C GLU A 127 -16.78 2.74 14.94
N ARG A 128 -16.70 1.42 14.73
CA ARG A 128 -16.69 0.81 13.40
C ARG A 128 -18.11 0.36 13.06
N GLN A 129 -18.59 0.74 11.89
CA GLN A 129 -19.92 0.37 11.42
C GLN A 129 -19.82 -0.31 10.05
N PRO A 130 -20.37 -1.53 9.91
CA PRO A 130 -20.45 -2.18 8.61
C PRO A 130 -21.43 -1.43 7.73
N ILE A 131 -21.08 -1.25 6.47
CA ILE A 131 -22.00 -0.68 5.47
C ILE A 131 -22.86 -1.83 4.96
N PRO A 132 -24.20 -1.76 5.11
CA PRO A 132 -25.09 -2.72 4.48
C PRO A 132 -24.77 -2.86 2.98
N PRO A 133 -24.54 -4.07 2.44
CA PRO A 133 -24.05 -4.23 1.07
C PRO A 133 -24.92 -3.57 0.00
N HIS A 134 -26.22 -3.51 0.21
CA HIS A 134 -27.15 -2.85 -0.72
C HIS A 134 -26.87 -1.33 -0.86
N LEU A 135 -26.37 -0.66 0.19
CA LEU A 135 -26.01 0.76 0.15
C LEU A 135 -24.75 1.04 -0.68
N MET A 136 -23.93 0.02 -0.96
CA MET A 136 -22.76 0.18 -1.83
C MET A 136 -23.14 0.30 -3.31
N THR A 137 -24.38 -0.05 -3.66
CA THR A 137 -24.89 -0.05 -5.04
C THR A 137 -26.21 0.73 -5.16
N SER A 138 -26.54 1.57 -4.17
CA SER A 138 -27.79 2.32 -4.15
C SER A 138 -27.56 3.78 -4.55
N THR A 139 -28.26 4.75 -3.94
CA THR A 139 -28.12 6.17 -4.21
C THR A 139 -27.16 6.88 -3.24
N SER A 140 -26.60 8.01 -3.67
CA SER A 140 -25.77 8.86 -2.80
C SER A 140 -26.53 9.30 -1.54
N GLU A 141 -27.81 9.66 -1.67
CA GLU A 141 -28.65 10.08 -0.55
C GLU A 141 -28.75 8.98 0.52
N GLU A 142 -29.07 7.74 0.14
CA GLU A 142 -29.24 6.65 1.11
C GLU A 142 -27.94 6.33 1.87
N LEU A 143 -26.79 6.33 1.16
CA LEU A 143 -25.49 6.10 1.80
C LEU A 143 -25.18 7.20 2.82
N PHE A 144 -25.30 8.47 2.42
CA PHE A 144 -24.96 9.58 3.29
C PHE A 144 -25.98 9.79 4.41
N ASP A 145 -27.26 9.49 4.21
CA ASP A 145 -28.27 9.48 5.27
C ASP A 145 -27.99 8.43 6.34
N PHE A 146 -27.53 7.23 5.94
CA PHE A 146 -27.10 6.18 6.86
C PHE A 146 -25.87 6.60 7.67
N ILE A 147 -24.88 7.21 7.01
CA ILE A 147 -23.68 7.74 7.68
C ILE A 147 -24.05 8.86 8.65
N ALA A 148 -24.90 9.81 8.24
CA ALA A 148 -25.33 10.93 9.08
C ALA A 148 -26.12 10.46 10.31
N LEU A 149 -27.02 9.48 10.15
CA LEU A 149 -27.73 8.85 11.26
C LEU A 149 -26.76 8.18 12.25
N THR A 150 -25.71 7.53 11.73
CA THR A 150 -24.69 6.92 12.59
C THR A 150 -23.89 7.97 13.35
N LEU A 151 -23.51 9.07 12.69
CA LEU A 151 -22.81 10.19 13.33
C LEU A 151 -23.66 10.84 14.43
N GLU A 152 -24.96 11.03 14.18
CA GLU A 152 -25.93 11.53 15.15
C GLU A 152 -25.96 10.63 16.39
N GLN A 153 -26.19 9.33 16.22
CA GLN A 153 -26.21 8.37 17.33
C GLN A 153 -24.88 8.32 18.09
N PHE A 154 -23.75 8.41 17.38
CA PHE A 154 -22.44 8.48 18.01
C PHE A 154 -22.31 9.72 18.90
N VAL A 155 -22.75 10.89 18.40
CA VAL A 155 -22.71 12.15 19.14
C VAL A 155 -23.69 12.16 20.32
N GLU A 156 -24.90 11.65 20.17
CA GLU A 156 -25.91 11.58 21.25
C GLU A 156 -25.42 10.75 22.44
N ARG A 157 -24.82 9.58 22.16
CA ARG A 157 -24.20 8.73 23.19
C ARG A 157 -23.08 9.44 23.94
N GLU A 158 -22.40 10.39 23.30
CA GLU A 158 -21.32 11.19 23.89
C GLU A 158 -21.84 12.37 24.72
N THR A 159 -22.91 13.04 24.31
CA THR A 159 -23.48 14.18 25.05
C THR A 159 -24.06 13.80 26.41
N ASN A 160 -24.44 12.53 26.59
CA ASN A 160 -24.81 11.99 27.91
C ASN A 160 -23.61 11.82 28.86
N SER A 161 -22.38 12.10 28.40
CA SER A 161 -21.13 12.12 29.16
C SER A 161 -20.47 13.51 29.13
N SER A 162 -21.03 14.45 29.90
CA SER A 162 -20.45 15.66 30.58
C SER A 162 -19.38 16.59 29.94
N ASP A 163 -18.81 16.35 28.75
CA ASP A 163 -17.48 16.91 28.41
C ASP A 163 -17.41 17.90 27.23
N LEU A 164 -18.53 18.46 26.75
CA LEU A 164 -18.49 19.49 25.69
C LEU A 164 -19.28 20.76 26.06
N PRO A 165 -18.68 21.95 25.95
CA PRO A 165 -19.44 23.21 25.97
C PRO A 165 -20.44 23.21 24.81
N LEU A 166 -21.71 23.53 25.11
CA LEU A 166 -22.82 23.51 24.14
C LEU A 166 -22.63 24.46 22.94
N ASP A 167 -21.70 25.42 23.01
CA ASP A 167 -21.65 26.58 22.10
C ASP A 167 -20.58 26.49 20.98
N LYS A 168 -19.86 25.38 20.84
CA LYS A 168 -18.86 25.22 19.77
C LYS A 168 -19.29 24.17 18.74
N LYS A 169 -19.51 24.61 17.50
CA LYS A 169 -19.81 23.75 16.34
C LYS A 169 -18.77 22.64 16.22
N ARG A 170 -19.22 21.39 16.06
CA ARG A 170 -18.30 20.23 15.91
C ARG A 170 -17.63 20.26 14.55
N GLU A 171 -16.32 20.08 14.52
CA GLU A 171 -15.54 20.06 13.28
C GLU A 171 -15.11 18.63 12.93
N LEU A 172 -15.31 18.26 11.66
CA LEU A 172 -15.13 16.91 11.14
C LEU A 172 -14.08 16.91 10.02
N GLY A 173 -13.09 16.02 10.16
CA GLY A 173 -12.23 15.58 9.07
C GLY A 173 -12.87 14.38 8.38
N PHE A 174 -13.16 14.49 7.09
CA PHE A 174 -13.76 13.42 6.32
C PHE A 174 -12.69 12.71 5.49
N THR A 175 -12.22 11.56 5.96
CA THR A 175 -11.40 10.67 5.14
C THR A 175 -12.26 9.91 4.15
N PHE A 176 -11.99 10.11 2.87
CA PHE A 176 -12.70 9.48 1.77
C PHE A 176 -11.69 8.84 0.82
N SER A 177 -11.40 7.55 1.05
CA SER A 177 -10.34 6.81 0.34
C SER A 177 -10.77 6.30 -1.03
N PHE A 178 -11.28 7.20 -1.86
CA PHE A 178 -11.60 6.99 -3.27
C PHE A 178 -10.96 8.11 -4.11
N PRO A 179 -10.76 7.89 -5.42
CA PRO A 179 -10.27 8.94 -6.32
C PRO A 179 -11.17 10.18 -6.32
N VAL A 180 -10.69 11.28 -5.74
CA VAL A 180 -11.40 12.57 -5.66
C VAL A 180 -10.54 13.67 -6.27
N ARG A 181 -11.16 14.56 -7.03
CA ARG A 181 -10.57 15.82 -7.46
C ARG A 181 -10.99 16.90 -6.47
N GLN A 182 -10.09 17.24 -5.54
CA GLN A 182 -10.37 18.28 -4.55
C GLN A 182 -10.50 19.65 -5.22
N LEU A 183 -11.41 20.46 -4.71
CA LEU A 183 -11.63 21.86 -5.12
C LEU A 183 -11.12 22.83 -4.05
N SER A 184 -11.07 22.38 -2.79
CA SER A 184 -10.49 23.08 -1.64
C SER A 184 -10.08 22.04 -0.59
N ALA A 185 -9.57 22.49 0.56
CA ALA A 185 -9.23 21.61 1.68
C ALA A 185 -10.46 20.83 2.20
N SER A 186 -11.69 21.30 1.98
CA SER A 186 -12.92 20.75 2.55
C SER A 186 -13.98 20.33 1.50
N SER A 187 -13.61 20.25 0.23
CA SER A 187 -14.53 19.99 -0.89
C SER A 187 -13.83 19.21 -1.98
N GLY A 188 -14.55 18.29 -2.63
CA GLY A 188 -13.98 17.51 -3.71
C GLY A 188 -14.97 16.64 -4.46
N ILE A 189 -14.75 16.56 -5.77
CA ILE A 189 -15.62 15.82 -6.69
C ILE A 189 -15.14 14.37 -6.82
N LEU A 190 -16.05 13.42 -6.60
CA LEU A 190 -15.75 12.00 -6.86
C LEU A 190 -15.46 11.78 -8.35
N ILE A 191 -14.30 11.17 -8.65
CA ILE A 191 -13.90 10.84 -10.03
C ILE A 191 -14.47 9.48 -10.44
N LYS A 192 -14.26 8.46 -9.60
CA LYS A 192 -14.75 7.10 -9.84
C LYS A 192 -14.84 6.31 -8.54
N TRP A 193 -15.82 5.43 -8.46
CA TRP A 193 -15.88 4.44 -7.39
C TRP A 193 -14.83 3.34 -7.58
N THR A 194 -14.44 2.73 -6.46
CA THR A 194 -13.57 1.56 -6.40
C THR A 194 -14.08 0.63 -5.29
N LYS A 195 -13.38 -0.48 -5.00
CA LYS A 195 -13.64 -1.32 -3.82
C LYS A 195 -15.10 -1.85 -3.71
N GLY A 196 -15.74 -2.10 -4.85
CA GLY A 196 -17.09 -2.67 -4.92
C GLY A 196 -18.25 -1.67 -4.80
N PHE A 197 -17.96 -0.36 -4.69
CA PHE A 197 -19.00 0.68 -4.74
C PHE A 197 -19.43 0.95 -6.18
N LEU A 198 -20.74 1.13 -6.39
CA LEU A 198 -21.40 1.41 -7.67
C LEU A 198 -22.60 2.35 -7.44
N ILE A 199 -22.34 3.57 -6.96
CA ILE A 199 -23.37 4.60 -6.75
C ILE A 199 -23.26 5.61 -7.89
N GLU A 200 -23.99 5.36 -8.98
CA GLU A 200 -23.84 6.07 -10.26
C GLU A 200 -24.09 7.57 -10.12
N ASP A 201 -25.10 7.96 -9.34
CA ASP A 201 -25.49 9.35 -9.18
C ASP A 201 -24.47 10.17 -8.36
N MET A 202 -23.50 9.54 -7.70
CA MET A 202 -22.46 10.23 -6.93
C MET A 202 -21.27 10.69 -7.78
N ILE A 203 -21.05 10.07 -8.94
CA ILE A 203 -19.92 10.39 -9.81
C ILE A 203 -20.08 11.83 -10.33
N GLY A 204 -19.04 12.65 -10.17
CA GLY A 204 -19.09 14.06 -10.57
C GLY A 204 -19.72 15.01 -9.53
N LYS A 205 -20.19 14.51 -8.38
CA LYS A 205 -20.71 15.33 -7.27
C LYS A 205 -19.66 15.56 -6.17
N ASP A 206 -19.86 16.62 -5.40
CA ASP A 206 -19.04 16.95 -4.23
C ASP A 206 -19.41 16.05 -3.03
N VAL A 207 -18.45 15.23 -2.59
CA VAL A 207 -18.63 14.26 -1.50
C VAL A 207 -18.82 14.93 -0.14
N SER A 208 -18.18 16.07 0.08
CA SER A 208 -18.29 16.82 1.33
C SER A 208 -19.62 17.53 1.41
N GLU A 209 -20.14 18.04 0.28
CA GLU A 209 -21.46 18.65 0.22
C GLU A 209 -22.56 17.61 0.50
N CYS A 210 -22.51 16.43 -0.13
CA CYS A 210 -23.49 15.37 0.12
C CYS A 210 -23.53 14.95 1.60
N LEU A 211 -22.37 14.77 2.23
CA LEU A 211 -22.30 14.48 3.66
C LEU A 211 -22.84 15.64 4.51
N GLN A 212 -22.49 16.88 4.17
CA GLN A 212 -22.94 18.07 4.90
C GLN A 212 -24.47 18.23 4.84
N GLN A 213 -25.08 17.99 3.68
CA GLN A 213 -26.53 18.01 3.50
C GLN A 213 -27.22 16.93 4.32
N ALA A 214 -26.70 15.70 4.33
CA ALA A 214 -27.23 14.61 5.14
C ALA A 214 -27.14 14.93 6.65
N MET A 215 -26.04 15.50 7.12
CA MET A 215 -25.91 15.97 8.52
C MET A 215 -26.92 17.07 8.87
N ILE A 216 -27.14 18.04 7.97
CA ILE A 216 -28.14 19.11 8.15
C ILE A 216 -29.55 18.53 8.22
N LYS A 217 -29.89 17.57 7.35
CA LYS A 217 -31.19 16.87 7.33
C LYS A 217 -31.48 16.14 8.66
N LYS A 218 -30.43 15.66 9.34
CA LYS A 218 -30.51 15.03 10.67
C LYS A 218 -30.44 16.03 11.83
N GLY A 219 -30.29 17.33 11.57
CA GLY A 219 -30.14 18.32 12.64
C GLY A 219 -28.82 18.22 13.42
N LEU A 220 -27.81 17.55 12.86
CA LEU A 220 -26.51 17.37 13.50
C LEU A 220 -25.66 18.65 13.35
N ASP A 221 -25.38 19.34 14.47
CA ASP A 221 -24.49 20.51 14.48
C ASP A 221 -23.01 20.12 14.35
N MET A 222 -22.64 19.83 13.10
CA MET A 222 -21.30 19.42 12.68
C MET A 222 -20.96 19.99 11.30
N ARG A 223 -19.68 20.32 11.08
CA ARG A 223 -19.16 20.88 9.83
C ARG A 223 -18.01 20.03 9.30
N VAL A 224 -18.05 19.69 8.02
CA VAL A 224 -16.86 19.17 7.30
C VAL A 224 -15.88 20.33 7.08
N VAL A 225 -14.70 20.24 7.69
CA VAL A 225 -13.65 21.28 7.58
C VAL A 225 -12.42 20.79 6.81
N ALA A 226 -12.26 19.48 6.66
CA ALA A 226 -11.20 18.88 5.85
C ALA A 226 -11.75 17.64 5.14
N LEU A 227 -11.48 17.52 3.84
CA LEU A 227 -11.65 16.30 3.05
C LEU A 227 -10.26 15.70 2.86
N VAL A 228 -10.10 14.43 3.21
CA VAL A 228 -8.79 13.82 3.45
C VAL A 228 -8.69 12.53 2.64
N ASN A 229 -7.56 12.34 1.95
CA ASN A 229 -7.16 11.01 1.51
C ASN A 229 -6.45 10.31 2.67
N ASP A 230 -6.68 9.00 2.87
CA ASP A 230 -6.06 8.23 3.95
C ASP A 230 -4.54 8.43 4.08
N THR A 231 -3.83 8.44 2.95
CA THR A 231 -2.38 8.60 2.89
C THR A 231 -1.96 9.99 3.37
N VAL A 232 -2.77 11.02 3.07
CA VAL A 232 -2.59 12.40 3.58
C VAL A 232 -2.85 12.47 5.09
N GLY A 233 -3.84 11.72 5.58
CA GLY A 233 -4.06 11.54 7.02
C GLY A 233 -2.86 10.90 7.72
N THR A 234 -2.28 9.85 7.14
CA THR A 234 -1.04 9.22 7.64
C THR A 234 0.13 10.21 7.67
N LEU A 235 0.28 11.07 6.66
CA LEU A 235 1.29 12.14 6.66
C LEU A 235 1.04 13.15 7.79
N ALA A 236 -0.21 13.59 7.96
CA ALA A 236 -0.57 14.54 9.01
C ALA A 236 -0.28 13.99 10.41
N LEU A 237 -0.65 12.73 10.67
CA LEU A 237 -0.34 12.07 11.94
C LEU A 237 1.17 11.93 12.17
N GLY A 238 1.91 11.50 11.14
CA GLY A 238 3.36 11.40 11.21
C GLY A 238 4.02 12.75 11.49
N HIS A 239 3.58 13.80 10.80
CA HIS A 239 4.11 15.16 10.96
C HIS A 239 3.82 15.77 12.34
N TYR A 240 2.61 15.53 12.87
CA TYR A 240 2.24 15.93 14.23
C TYR A 240 3.20 15.36 15.29
N HIS A 241 3.60 14.10 15.13
CA HIS A 241 4.54 13.44 16.05
C HIS A 241 6.01 13.76 15.75
N ASP A 242 6.36 13.99 14.49
CA ASP A 242 7.73 14.19 14.03
C ASP A 242 7.75 15.13 12.82
N ALA A 243 8.17 16.39 13.04
CA ALA A 243 8.16 17.43 12.03
C ALA A 243 9.11 17.17 10.84
N ASP A 244 10.01 16.19 10.95
CA ASP A 244 10.85 15.74 9.83
C ASP A 244 10.07 14.81 8.87
N THR A 245 8.83 14.46 9.19
CA THR A 245 7.96 13.65 8.32
C THR A 245 7.50 14.47 7.14
N VAL A 246 7.91 14.05 5.93
CA VAL A 246 7.64 14.77 4.67
C VAL A 246 6.93 13.95 3.61
N ALA A 247 6.83 12.65 3.82
CA ALA A 247 6.11 11.74 2.95
C ALA A 247 5.38 10.70 3.78
N ALA A 248 4.29 10.18 3.23
CA ALA A 248 3.61 9.02 3.77
C ALA A 248 3.28 8.03 2.66
N VAL A 249 3.28 6.76 3.03
CA VAL A 249 3.01 5.65 2.12
C VAL A 249 2.06 4.66 2.77
N ILE A 250 1.03 4.26 2.02
CA ILE A 250 0.20 3.11 2.35
C ILE A 250 0.73 1.90 1.58
N ILE A 251 1.08 0.82 2.29
CA ILE A 251 1.47 -0.48 1.72
C ILE A 251 0.66 -1.58 2.43
N GLY A 252 -0.56 -1.81 1.95
CA GLY A 252 -1.52 -2.77 2.51
C GLY A 252 -2.17 -3.59 1.42
N THR A 253 -3.50 -3.73 1.46
CA THR A 253 -4.26 -4.36 0.37
C THR A 253 -4.04 -3.62 -0.95
N GLY A 254 -4.14 -2.28 -0.93
CA GLY A 254 -3.70 -1.41 -2.01
C GLY A 254 -2.42 -0.66 -1.65
N THR A 255 -2.03 0.29 -2.49
CA THR A 255 -0.88 1.16 -2.19
C THR A 255 -1.06 2.57 -2.74
N ASN A 256 -0.63 3.55 -1.96
CA ASN A 256 -0.60 4.95 -2.36
C ASN A 256 0.53 5.70 -1.64
N ALA A 257 0.89 6.88 -2.13
CA ALA A 257 1.84 7.77 -1.49
C ALA A 257 1.42 9.23 -1.58
N CYS A 258 1.81 10.01 -0.58
CA CYS A 258 1.72 11.46 -0.61
C CYS A 258 2.98 12.08 -0.02
N TYR A 259 3.24 13.35 -0.33
CA TYR A 259 4.39 14.07 0.21
C TYR A 259 4.17 15.58 0.17
N VAL A 260 5.00 16.32 0.92
CA VAL A 260 5.01 17.79 0.90
C VAL A 260 5.88 18.27 -0.26
N GLU A 261 5.26 18.93 -1.23
CA GLU A 261 5.92 19.56 -2.38
C GLU A 261 5.97 21.07 -2.21
N ARG A 262 7.00 21.73 -2.75
CA ARG A 262 7.07 23.19 -2.79
C ARG A 262 6.07 23.72 -3.81
N THR A 263 5.30 24.75 -3.45
CA THR A 263 4.26 25.29 -4.35
C THR A 263 4.86 25.80 -5.67
N ASP A 264 6.06 26.37 -5.65
CA ASP A 264 6.78 26.85 -6.85
C ASP A 264 7.14 25.72 -7.84
N ALA A 265 7.18 24.47 -7.39
CA ALA A 265 7.45 23.28 -8.20
C ALA A 265 6.17 22.64 -8.78
N ILE A 266 4.99 23.17 -8.46
CA ILE A 266 3.70 22.67 -8.94
C ILE A 266 3.18 23.59 -10.05
N ILE A 267 3.56 23.32 -11.31
CA ILE A 267 3.20 24.18 -12.45
C ILE A 267 1.69 24.25 -12.64
N LYS A 268 0.95 23.14 -12.48
CA LYS A 268 -0.51 23.13 -12.58
C LYS A 268 -1.26 23.87 -11.46
N CYS A 269 -0.53 24.37 -10.46
CA CYS A 269 -1.05 25.22 -9.38
C CYS A 269 -0.85 26.72 -9.66
N GLN A 270 -0.23 27.10 -10.79
CA GLN A 270 -0.03 28.51 -11.15
C GLN A 270 -1.37 29.26 -11.20
N GLY A 271 -1.53 30.24 -10.30
CA GLY A 271 -2.76 31.03 -10.15
C GLY A 271 -3.58 30.72 -8.88
N LEU A 272 -3.26 29.65 -8.15
CA LEU A 272 -3.82 29.40 -6.83
C LEU A 272 -3.05 30.21 -5.77
N LEU A 273 -3.78 30.94 -4.92
CA LEU A 273 -3.21 31.64 -3.77
C LEU A 273 -2.89 30.60 -2.69
N THR A 274 -1.62 30.29 -2.48
CA THR A 274 -1.17 29.52 -1.31
C THR A 274 -0.13 30.34 -0.55
N ASN A 275 -0.25 30.40 0.77
CA ASN A 275 0.58 31.27 1.61
C ASN A 275 1.76 30.53 2.27
N SER A 276 1.81 29.20 2.15
CA SER A 276 2.60 28.34 3.04
C SER A 276 3.92 27.83 2.44
N GLY A 277 4.24 28.17 1.20
CA GLY A 277 5.46 27.72 0.50
C GLY A 277 5.50 26.24 0.13
N GLY A 278 4.58 25.41 0.65
CA GLY A 278 4.41 24.01 0.31
C GLY A 278 2.95 23.54 0.33
N MET A 279 2.68 22.40 -0.30
CA MET A 279 1.38 21.75 -0.36
C MET A 279 1.57 20.24 -0.34
N VAL A 280 0.69 19.52 0.35
CA VAL A 280 0.64 18.06 0.25
C VAL A 280 0.09 17.65 -1.11
N VAL A 281 0.79 16.73 -1.78
CA VAL A 281 0.37 16.15 -3.05
C VAL A 281 0.05 14.67 -2.85
N ASN A 282 -1.16 14.25 -3.21
CA ASN A 282 -1.52 12.83 -3.29
C ASN A 282 -1.10 12.28 -4.66
N MET A 283 -0.17 11.34 -4.69
CA MET A 283 0.44 10.87 -5.94
C MET A 283 -0.49 9.97 -6.76
N GLU A 284 -1.37 9.20 -6.09
CA GLU A 284 -2.08 8.06 -6.68
C GLU A 284 -1.10 7.11 -7.40
N TRP A 285 -0.01 6.77 -6.71
CA TRP A 285 1.18 6.18 -7.33
C TRP A 285 1.01 4.73 -7.82
N GLY A 286 -0.12 4.10 -7.50
CA GLY A 286 -0.39 2.72 -7.90
C GLY A 286 -0.40 2.57 -9.42
N ASN A 287 -0.67 3.66 -10.14
CA ASN A 287 -0.67 3.71 -11.59
C ASN A 287 0.69 4.04 -12.22
N PHE A 288 1.76 4.18 -11.42
CA PHE A 288 3.10 4.40 -11.93
C PHE A 288 3.50 3.35 -12.96
N TRP A 289 4.20 3.79 -14.01
CA TRP A 289 4.68 2.92 -15.06
C TRP A 289 6.09 3.29 -15.48
N SER A 290 6.90 2.27 -15.78
CA SER A 290 8.22 2.42 -16.37
C SER A 290 8.61 1.15 -17.09
N SER A 291 9.37 1.25 -18.19
CA SER A 291 10.02 0.11 -18.84
C SER A 291 11.02 -0.59 -17.92
N HIS A 292 11.47 0.08 -16.86
CA HIS A 292 12.39 -0.47 -15.87
C HIS A 292 11.69 -1.36 -14.83
N LEU A 293 10.35 -1.41 -14.77
CA LEU A 293 9.63 -2.34 -13.91
C LEU A 293 9.86 -3.80 -14.39
N PRO A 294 10.33 -4.71 -13.52
CA PRO A 294 10.62 -6.11 -13.86
C PRO A 294 9.32 -6.93 -13.91
N ARG A 295 8.50 -6.69 -14.94
CA ARG A 295 7.25 -7.43 -15.16
C ARG A 295 7.54 -8.80 -15.78
N THR A 296 7.01 -9.84 -15.15
CA THR A 296 7.02 -11.21 -15.62
C THR A 296 5.75 -11.52 -16.42
N SER A 297 5.69 -12.69 -17.06
CA SER A 297 4.44 -13.16 -17.68
C SER A 297 3.30 -13.28 -16.66
N TYR A 298 3.60 -13.63 -15.40
CA TYR A 298 2.60 -13.73 -14.34
C TYR A 298 1.95 -12.38 -14.01
N ASP A 299 2.73 -11.30 -14.05
CA ASP A 299 2.20 -9.95 -13.83
C ASP A 299 1.35 -9.49 -15.02
N ILE A 300 1.74 -9.87 -16.25
CA ILE A 300 1.00 -9.55 -17.48
C ILE A 300 -0.35 -10.26 -17.50
N ASP A 301 -0.37 -11.57 -17.19
CA ASP A 301 -1.61 -12.35 -17.16
C ASP A 301 -2.54 -11.86 -16.03
N LEU A 302 -1.97 -11.54 -14.86
CA LEU A 302 -2.73 -10.94 -13.75
C LEU A 302 -3.35 -9.61 -14.14
N ASP A 303 -2.63 -8.74 -14.84
CA ASP A 303 -3.13 -7.46 -15.30
C ASP A 303 -4.27 -7.64 -16.31
N ALA A 304 -4.09 -8.52 -17.30
CA ALA A 304 -5.08 -8.80 -18.34
C ALA A 304 -6.40 -9.37 -17.80
N GLU A 305 -6.33 -10.20 -16.75
CA GLU A 305 -7.49 -10.80 -16.09
C GLU A 305 -8.10 -9.90 -14.99
N SER A 306 -7.48 -8.76 -14.68
CA SER A 306 -7.97 -7.85 -13.64
C SER A 306 -9.20 -7.05 -14.10
N PRO A 307 -10.00 -6.49 -13.17
CA PRO A 307 -11.12 -5.60 -13.51
C PRO A 307 -10.70 -4.30 -14.22
N ASN A 308 -9.41 -3.96 -14.18
CA ASN A 308 -8.84 -2.74 -14.72
C ASN A 308 -7.52 -3.00 -15.46
N PRO A 309 -7.56 -3.70 -16.63
CA PRO A 309 -6.36 -3.99 -17.40
C PRO A 309 -5.60 -2.73 -17.80
N TYR A 310 -4.26 -2.79 -17.82
CA TYR A 310 -3.35 -1.68 -18.17
C TYR A 310 -3.34 -0.48 -17.22
N ASP A 311 -4.08 -0.55 -16.10
CA ASP A 311 -4.08 0.43 -15.01
C ASP A 311 -3.57 -0.21 -13.72
N GLN A 312 -3.12 0.62 -12.79
CA GLN A 312 -2.60 0.22 -11.47
C GLN A 312 -1.42 -0.77 -11.56
N GLY A 313 -0.59 -0.64 -12.58
CA GLY A 313 0.52 -1.58 -12.84
C GLY A 313 1.54 -1.68 -11.70
N PHE A 314 1.87 -0.56 -11.04
CA PHE A 314 2.76 -0.56 -9.88
C PHE A 314 2.11 -1.20 -8.66
N GLU A 315 0.84 -0.87 -8.39
CA GLU A 315 0.07 -1.49 -7.30
C GLU A 315 -0.01 -3.01 -7.45
N LYS A 316 -0.31 -3.50 -8.66
CA LYS A 316 -0.37 -4.93 -8.98
C LYS A 316 0.93 -5.68 -8.71
N MET A 317 2.07 -4.98 -8.74
CA MET A 317 3.37 -5.59 -8.46
C MET A 317 3.78 -5.58 -6.99
N ILE A 318 3.24 -4.65 -6.17
CA ILE A 318 3.75 -4.40 -4.81
C ILE A 318 2.72 -4.55 -3.69
N SER A 319 1.42 -4.48 -3.98
CA SER A 319 0.38 -4.46 -2.95
C SER A 319 -0.09 -5.85 -2.53
N GLY A 320 -0.59 -5.92 -1.30
CA GLY A 320 -1.01 -7.16 -0.65
C GLY A 320 -2.23 -7.82 -1.28
N MET A 321 -2.98 -7.13 -2.14
CA MET A 321 -4.05 -7.76 -2.93
C MET A 321 -3.47 -8.78 -3.92
N TYR A 322 -2.30 -8.49 -4.51
CA TYR A 322 -1.82 -9.21 -5.70
C TYR A 322 -0.63 -10.15 -5.44
N LEU A 323 0.16 -9.93 -4.38
CA LEU A 323 1.33 -10.80 -4.10
C LEU A 323 0.98 -12.28 -4.04
N GLY A 324 -0.13 -12.62 -3.38
CA GLY A 324 -0.57 -14.00 -3.28
C GLY A 324 -1.09 -14.60 -4.59
N ASP A 325 -1.70 -13.79 -5.46
CA ASP A 325 -2.14 -14.29 -6.78
C ASP A 325 -0.95 -14.52 -7.71
N ILE A 326 0.12 -13.70 -7.61
CA ILE A 326 1.37 -13.94 -8.33
C ILE A 326 1.99 -15.26 -7.88
N VAL A 327 2.09 -15.50 -6.57
CA VAL A 327 2.58 -16.78 -6.02
C VAL A 327 1.71 -17.94 -6.54
N ARG A 328 0.37 -17.82 -6.48
CA ARG A 328 -0.55 -18.83 -6.99
C ARG A 328 -0.29 -19.15 -8.47
N ARG A 329 -0.11 -18.14 -9.33
CA ARG A 329 0.16 -18.32 -10.77
C ARG A 329 1.47 -19.07 -11.02
N VAL A 330 2.52 -18.77 -10.25
CA VAL A 330 3.78 -19.51 -10.32
C VAL A 330 3.59 -20.97 -9.90
N LEU A 331 2.89 -21.22 -8.78
CA LEU A 331 2.64 -22.58 -8.29
C LEU A 331 1.79 -23.38 -9.27
N LEU A 332 0.78 -22.77 -9.88
CA LEU A 332 -0.03 -23.37 -10.94
C LEU A 332 0.86 -23.77 -12.14
N ARG A 333 1.78 -22.90 -12.56
CA ARG A 333 2.73 -23.21 -13.64
C ARG A 333 3.65 -24.37 -13.27
N MET A 334 4.16 -24.41 -12.04
CA MET A 334 4.97 -25.54 -11.55
C MET A 334 4.19 -26.86 -11.53
N ALA A 335 2.91 -26.83 -11.16
CA ALA A 335 2.00 -27.98 -11.18
C ALA A 335 1.71 -28.48 -12.60
N GLN A 336 1.70 -27.59 -13.59
CA GLN A 336 1.52 -27.96 -15.01
C GLN A 336 2.77 -28.62 -15.60
N GLU A 337 3.97 -28.24 -15.12
CA GLU A 337 5.23 -28.80 -15.61
C GLU A 337 5.59 -30.16 -14.97
N SER A 338 5.01 -30.48 -13.81
CA SER A 338 5.26 -31.73 -13.11
C SER A 338 4.18 -32.07 -12.06
N ASP A 339 4.15 -33.34 -11.66
CA ASP A 339 3.37 -33.89 -10.53
C ASP A 339 3.95 -33.54 -9.15
N ILE A 340 4.67 -32.42 -9.02
CA ILE A 340 5.33 -32.00 -7.77
C ILE A 340 4.34 -31.76 -6.62
N PHE A 341 3.12 -31.38 -6.97
CA PHE A 341 1.99 -31.20 -6.05
C PHE A 341 0.95 -32.33 -6.19
N GLY A 342 1.32 -33.46 -6.80
CA GLY A 342 0.36 -34.51 -7.16
C GLY A 342 -0.50 -34.12 -8.37
N ASP A 343 -1.79 -34.47 -8.34
CA ASP A 343 -2.75 -34.00 -9.33
C ASP A 343 -2.94 -32.49 -9.22
N VAL A 344 -3.02 -31.79 -10.36
CA VAL A 344 -3.20 -30.33 -10.38
C VAL A 344 -4.44 -29.98 -9.58
N ALA A 345 -4.24 -29.36 -8.41
CA ALA A 345 -5.34 -28.98 -7.56
C ALA A 345 -6.18 -27.91 -8.28
N SER A 346 -7.46 -28.21 -8.51
CA SER A 346 -8.42 -27.27 -9.10
C SER A 346 -8.48 -25.94 -8.33
N SER A 347 -8.13 -25.95 -7.05
CA SER A 347 -7.98 -24.79 -6.18
C SER A 347 -6.94 -23.78 -6.70
N LEU A 348 -5.82 -24.22 -7.30
CA LEU A 348 -4.79 -23.34 -7.84
C LEU A 348 -5.31 -22.55 -9.06
N SER A 349 -6.40 -22.97 -9.68
CA SER A 349 -7.08 -22.23 -10.75
C SER A 349 -8.01 -21.13 -10.23
N VAL A 350 -8.29 -21.08 -8.92
CA VAL A 350 -9.17 -20.06 -8.32
C VAL A 350 -8.36 -18.78 -8.04
N PRO A 351 -8.66 -17.66 -8.73
CA PRO A 351 -7.95 -16.40 -8.49
C PRO A 351 -8.06 -15.94 -7.04
N PHE A 352 -6.98 -15.35 -6.51
CA PHE A 352 -6.92 -14.77 -5.16
C PHE A 352 -7.20 -15.73 -3.99
N ILE A 353 -7.15 -17.05 -4.21
CA ILE A 353 -7.29 -18.06 -3.14
C ILE A 353 -6.14 -17.94 -2.11
N LEU A 354 -4.93 -17.61 -2.58
CA LEU A 354 -3.80 -17.28 -1.73
C LEU A 354 -3.79 -15.78 -1.46
N ARG A 355 -4.07 -15.40 -0.21
CA ARG A 355 -3.98 -14.02 0.27
C ARG A 355 -2.64 -13.78 0.97
N THR A 356 -2.22 -12.52 1.02
CA THR A 356 -0.95 -12.11 1.63
C THR A 356 -0.67 -12.67 3.03
N PRO A 357 -1.63 -12.76 3.98
CA PRO A 357 -1.36 -13.38 5.27
C PRO A 357 -0.92 -14.86 5.19
N LEU A 358 -1.44 -15.60 4.20
CA LEU A 358 -1.01 -16.98 3.93
C LEU A 358 0.40 -17.01 3.35
N ILE A 359 0.72 -16.07 2.45
CA ILE A 359 2.08 -15.94 1.89
C ILE A 359 3.08 -15.62 2.99
N ALA A 360 2.76 -14.67 3.87
CA ALA A 360 3.60 -14.30 5.01
C ALA A 360 3.82 -15.49 5.96
N ALA A 361 2.76 -16.22 6.31
CA ALA A 361 2.85 -17.41 7.16
C ALA A 361 3.73 -18.51 6.54
N MET A 362 3.63 -18.75 5.23
CA MET A 362 4.51 -19.70 4.55
C MET A 362 5.96 -19.22 4.47
N HIS A 363 6.19 -17.92 4.30
CA HIS A 363 7.53 -17.35 4.16
C HIS A 363 8.28 -17.29 5.50
N ASP A 364 7.56 -16.99 6.60
CA ASP A 364 8.11 -16.91 7.95
C ASP A 364 8.27 -18.30 8.62
N ASP A 365 7.86 -19.38 7.94
CA ASP A 365 7.93 -20.75 8.46
C ASP A 365 9.38 -21.25 8.49
N ASN A 366 9.94 -21.25 9.69
CA ASN A 366 11.29 -21.73 9.97
C ASN A 366 11.30 -23.14 10.59
N SER A 367 10.18 -23.88 10.57
CA SER A 367 10.16 -25.23 11.11
C SER A 367 10.98 -26.18 10.21
N PRO A 368 11.70 -27.18 10.78
CA PRO A 368 12.55 -28.08 9.98
C PRO A 368 11.80 -28.83 8.87
N ASP A 369 10.51 -29.02 9.08
CA ASP A 369 9.57 -29.71 8.23
C ASP A 369 8.58 -28.77 7.52
N LEU A 370 8.73 -27.44 7.62
CA LEU A 370 7.83 -26.44 7.00
C LEU A 370 6.34 -26.74 7.25
N ARG A 371 5.93 -26.76 8.52
CA ARG A 371 4.58 -27.17 8.95
C ARG A 371 3.49 -26.21 8.51
N GLU A 372 3.75 -24.91 8.54
CA GLU A 372 2.76 -23.92 8.09
C GLU A 372 2.62 -23.96 6.57
N VAL A 373 3.71 -24.18 5.84
CA VAL A 373 3.62 -24.44 4.40
C VAL A 373 2.75 -25.67 4.13
N ASP A 374 3.00 -26.78 4.82
CA ASP A 374 2.20 -27.99 4.69
C ASP A 374 0.72 -27.75 4.99
N ARG A 375 0.43 -27.10 6.12
CA ARG A 375 -0.92 -26.80 6.57
C ARG A 375 -1.67 -25.94 5.56
N ILE A 376 -1.03 -24.90 5.00
CA ILE A 376 -1.67 -24.01 4.03
C ILE A 376 -1.90 -24.73 2.70
N LEU A 377 -0.93 -25.50 2.21
CA LEU A 377 -1.10 -26.32 1.00
C LEU A 377 -2.25 -27.32 1.18
N LYS A 378 -2.36 -27.95 2.35
CA LYS A 378 -3.41 -28.90 2.69
C LYS A 378 -4.79 -28.25 2.86
N ASP A 379 -4.90 -27.27 3.74
CA ASP A 379 -6.18 -26.71 4.18
C ASP A 379 -6.76 -25.72 3.15
N THR A 380 -5.89 -24.94 2.49
CA THR A 380 -6.32 -23.91 1.54
C THR A 380 -6.33 -24.43 0.10
N LEU A 381 -5.28 -25.13 -0.30
CA LEU A 381 -5.13 -25.61 -1.68
C LEU A 381 -5.58 -27.06 -1.87
N GLN A 382 -5.91 -27.79 -0.81
CA GLN A 382 -6.32 -29.21 -0.89
C GLN A 382 -5.23 -30.10 -1.51
N ILE A 383 -3.97 -29.68 -1.43
CA ILE A 383 -2.80 -30.43 -1.92
C ILE A 383 -2.26 -31.26 -0.75
N GLN A 384 -2.33 -32.58 -0.89
CA GLN A 384 -1.92 -33.53 0.15
C GLN A 384 -0.50 -34.04 -0.08
N GLU A 385 0.14 -34.51 0.99
CA GLU A 385 1.40 -35.28 0.96
C GLU A 385 2.57 -34.59 0.22
N VAL A 386 2.71 -33.27 0.39
CA VAL A 386 3.73 -32.49 -0.32
C VAL A 386 5.13 -32.76 0.24
N PRO A 387 6.09 -33.25 -0.57
CA PRO A 387 7.44 -33.51 -0.09
C PRO A 387 8.13 -32.24 0.41
N LEU A 388 9.01 -32.36 1.41
CA LEU A 388 9.75 -31.21 1.96
C LEU A 388 10.45 -30.36 0.87
N LYS A 389 11.06 -31.00 -0.13
CA LYS A 389 11.71 -30.29 -1.25
C LYS A 389 10.76 -29.38 -2.04
N ALA A 390 9.50 -29.79 -2.21
CA ALA A 390 8.48 -28.98 -2.88
C ALA A 390 8.02 -27.82 -1.98
N ARG A 391 7.86 -28.06 -0.67
CA ARG A 391 7.57 -27.00 0.31
C ARG A 391 8.68 -25.94 0.35
N MET A 392 9.95 -26.34 0.27
CA MET A 392 11.08 -25.40 0.15
C MET A 392 11.00 -24.54 -1.12
N LEU A 393 10.54 -25.09 -2.24
CA LEU A 393 10.32 -24.31 -3.47
C LEU A 393 9.20 -23.29 -3.29
N VAL A 394 8.11 -23.64 -2.59
CA VAL A 394 7.01 -22.71 -2.28
C VAL A 394 7.54 -21.52 -1.47
N VAL A 395 8.31 -21.78 -0.41
CA VAL A 395 8.96 -20.71 0.39
C VAL A 395 9.82 -19.82 -0.51
N ARG A 396 10.59 -20.41 -1.42
CA ARG A 396 11.45 -19.64 -2.33
C ARG A 396 10.67 -18.79 -3.32
N VAL A 397 9.53 -19.26 -3.82
CA VAL A 397 8.62 -18.46 -4.64
C VAL A 397 8.06 -17.27 -3.85
N CYS A 398 7.62 -17.50 -2.59
CA CYS A 398 7.16 -16.44 -1.70
C CYS A 398 8.26 -15.38 -1.48
N ASP A 399 9.49 -15.81 -1.24
CA ASP A 399 10.66 -14.95 -1.06
C ASP A 399 10.90 -14.06 -2.28
N VAL A 400 10.97 -14.62 -3.49
CA VAL A 400 11.25 -13.88 -4.73
C VAL A 400 10.19 -12.81 -4.99
N VAL A 401 8.90 -13.16 -4.87
CA VAL A 401 7.78 -12.23 -5.09
C VAL A 401 7.79 -11.11 -4.04
N THR A 402 7.96 -11.47 -2.75
CA THR A 402 7.99 -10.52 -1.63
C THR A 402 9.17 -9.57 -1.75
N ARG A 403 10.37 -10.09 -2.03
CA ARG A 403 11.60 -9.31 -2.20
C ARG A 403 11.48 -8.31 -3.34
N ARG A 404 10.97 -8.74 -4.51
CA ARG A 404 10.71 -7.83 -5.63
C ARG A 404 9.76 -6.70 -5.21
N ALA A 405 8.64 -7.03 -4.59
CA ALA A 405 7.62 -6.07 -4.17
C ALA A 405 8.19 -5.01 -3.21
N ALA A 406 8.91 -5.45 -2.16
CA ALA A 406 9.49 -4.56 -1.17
C ALA A 406 10.58 -3.65 -1.76
N ARG A 407 11.43 -4.20 -2.64
CA ARG A 407 12.49 -3.44 -3.32
C ARG A 407 11.95 -2.41 -4.30
N LEU A 408 10.85 -2.70 -4.99
CA LEU A 408 10.16 -1.73 -5.84
C LEU A 408 9.47 -0.63 -5.02
N ALA A 409 8.84 -0.98 -3.89
CA ALA A 409 8.29 0.02 -2.96
C ALA A 409 9.38 0.95 -2.41
N ALA A 410 10.55 0.42 -2.07
CA ALA A 410 11.72 1.21 -1.67
C ALA A 410 12.16 2.18 -2.78
N ALA A 411 12.23 1.73 -4.03
CA ALA A 411 12.55 2.61 -5.17
C ALA A 411 11.49 3.71 -5.37
N GLY A 412 10.20 3.42 -5.14
CA GLY A 412 9.15 4.44 -5.14
C GLY A 412 9.37 5.50 -4.06
N ILE A 413 9.67 5.08 -2.83
CA ILE A 413 9.99 5.98 -1.70
C ILE A 413 11.20 6.84 -2.03
N VAL A 414 12.29 6.24 -2.51
CA VAL A 414 13.50 7.01 -2.86
C VAL A 414 13.26 7.92 -4.08
N GLY A 415 12.37 7.56 -4.99
CA GLY A 415 11.88 8.45 -6.05
C GLY A 415 11.25 9.73 -5.51
N ILE A 416 10.45 9.62 -4.44
CA ILE A 416 9.90 10.78 -3.72
C ILE A 416 11.04 11.60 -3.11
N LEU A 417 11.97 10.94 -2.39
CA LEU A 417 13.10 11.62 -1.76
C LEU A 417 13.96 12.37 -2.79
N LYS A 418 14.22 11.76 -3.95
CA LYS A 418 14.91 12.40 -5.07
C LYS A 418 14.14 13.62 -5.58
N LYS A 419 12.82 13.50 -5.75
CA LYS A 419 11.97 14.59 -6.21
C LYS A 419 12.03 15.82 -5.31
N ILE A 420 12.12 15.62 -3.99
CA ILE A 420 12.25 16.71 -3.00
C ILE A 420 13.71 17.03 -2.61
N GLY A 421 14.68 16.45 -3.32
CA GLY A 421 16.10 16.73 -3.13
C GLY A 421 16.71 16.20 -1.83
N ARG A 422 16.14 15.13 -1.26
CA ARG A 422 16.56 14.45 -0.02
C ARG A 422 17.17 13.06 -0.24
N ASP A 423 17.65 12.77 -1.46
CA ASP A 423 18.38 11.55 -1.82
C ASP A 423 19.91 11.73 -1.85
N GLY A 424 20.41 12.94 -1.58
CA GLY A 424 21.83 13.30 -1.66
C GLY A 424 22.30 13.82 -3.03
N SER A 425 21.48 13.70 -4.07
CA SER A 425 21.83 14.14 -5.44
C SER A 425 21.90 15.66 -5.59
N SER A 426 21.17 16.41 -4.74
CA SER A 426 21.07 17.88 -4.77
C SER A 426 22.40 18.62 -4.58
N GLY A 427 23.41 17.95 -4.03
CA GLY A 427 24.77 18.48 -3.89
C GLY A 427 25.63 18.40 -5.17
N SER A 428 25.22 17.61 -6.17
CA SER A 428 26.05 17.32 -7.35
C SER A 428 25.57 17.96 -8.65
N THR A 429 24.31 18.41 -8.73
CA THR A 429 23.70 18.91 -9.99
C THR A 429 23.11 20.31 -9.91
N SER A 430 23.20 21.01 -8.79
CA SER A 430 22.92 22.46 -8.74
C SER A 430 24.12 23.25 -9.26
N GLY A 431 24.26 23.30 -10.59
CA GLY A 431 25.11 24.29 -11.23
C GLY A 431 24.73 25.70 -10.78
N ARG A 432 25.71 26.42 -10.20
CA ARG A 432 25.69 27.86 -9.89
C ARG A 432 24.63 28.34 -8.88
N SER A 433 24.88 28.10 -7.59
CA SER A 433 24.70 29.18 -6.61
C SER A 433 26.06 29.81 -6.31
N LYS A 434 26.33 30.94 -6.97
CA LYS A 434 27.34 31.90 -6.54
C LYS A 434 26.78 32.64 -5.32
N SER A 435 27.23 32.30 -4.12
CA SER A 435 27.57 33.31 -3.11
C SER A 435 28.37 32.63 -2.01
N GLY A 436 29.52 33.23 -1.67
CA GLY A 436 30.44 32.73 -0.66
C GLY A 436 29.81 32.72 0.73
N GLY A 437 29.45 31.52 1.19
CA GLY A 437 29.09 31.23 2.55
C GLY A 437 29.33 29.75 2.76
N GLU A 438 30.14 29.40 3.75
CA GLU A 438 30.50 28.05 4.15
C GLU A 438 29.25 27.34 4.73
N SER A 439 28.27 26.99 3.88
CA SER A 439 27.13 26.20 4.29
C SER A 439 27.56 24.74 4.29
N THR A 440 27.96 24.25 5.46
CA THR A 440 27.96 22.80 5.74
C THR A 440 26.56 22.28 5.38
N ASN A 441 26.42 21.68 4.20
CA ASN A 441 25.15 21.20 3.66
C ASN A 441 24.80 19.89 4.40
N LYS A 442 24.52 20.01 5.70
CA LYS A 442 24.24 18.89 6.59
C LYS A 442 22.92 18.30 6.16
N MET A 443 22.94 17.05 5.73
CA MET A 443 21.75 16.33 5.31
C MET A 443 20.70 16.40 6.41
N ARG A 444 19.48 16.78 6.04
CA ARG A 444 18.38 16.89 7.00
C ARG A 444 17.79 15.51 7.24
N ARG A 445 17.53 15.20 8.52
CA ARG A 445 16.77 14.02 8.88
C ARG A 445 15.41 14.08 8.17
N THR A 446 15.00 12.93 7.66
CA THR A 446 13.81 12.79 6.84
C THR A 446 13.05 11.57 7.30
N VAL A 447 11.77 11.75 7.59
CA VAL A 447 10.90 10.66 8.03
C VAL A 447 9.87 10.39 6.94
N VAL A 448 9.63 9.11 6.69
CA VAL A 448 8.53 8.62 5.86
C VAL A 448 7.62 7.82 6.76
N ALA A 449 6.37 8.28 6.93
CA ALA A 449 5.36 7.54 7.65
C ALA A 449 4.84 6.40 6.75
N ILE A 450 4.80 5.17 7.25
CA ILE A 450 4.32 4.02 6.50
C ILE A 450 3.20 3.35 7.27
N GLU A 451 2.06 3.16 6.62
CA GLU A 451 0.92 2.44 7.17
C GLU A 451 0.52 1.28 6.24
N GLY A 452 -0.09 0.24 6.80
CA GLY A 452 -0.55 -0.94 6.04
C GLY A 452 0.12 -2.25 6.45
N GLY A 453 -0.62 -3.35 6.26
CA GLY A 453 -0.27 -4.67 6.80
C GLY A 453 1.01 -5.29 6.25
N LEU A 454 1.45 -4.91 5.03
CA LEU A 454 2.71 -5.42 4.49
C LEU A 454 3.90 -4.87 5.27
N PHE A 455 3.90 -3.60 5.66
CA PHE A 455 4.99 -3.02 6.45
C PHE A 455 4.87 -3.34 7.94
N ALA A 456 3.64 -3.30 8.49
CA ALA A 456 3.40 -3.49 9.91
C ALA A 456 3.55 -4.96 10.35
N SER A 457 2.96 -5.90 9.59
CA SER A 457 2.78 -7.29 10.03
C SER A 457 3.67 -8.30 9.30
N TYR A 458 4.18 -7.98 8.10
CA TYR A 458 5.01 -8.91 7.33
C TYR A 458 6.50 -8.55 7.47
N THR A 459 7.17 -9.21 8.41
CA THR A 459 8.55 -8.89 8.82
C THR A 459 9.54 -8.91 7.65
N MET A 460 9.53 -9.98 6.85
CA MET A 460 10.44 -10.10 5.69
C MET A 460 10.25 -8.97 4.67
N PHE A 461 8.99 -8.55 4.43
CA PHE A 461 8.73 -7.41 3.54
C PHE A 461 9.34 -6.12 4.10
N ARG A 462 9.14 -5.86 5.40
CA ARG A 462 9.72 -4.69 6.07
C ARG A 462 11.25 -4.70 6.01
N GLU A 463 11.89 -5.83 6.22
CA GLU A 463 13.36 -5.97 6.14
C GLU A 463 13.86 -5.67 4.73
N TYR A 464 13.31 -6.33 3.71
CA TYR A 464 13.70 -6.09 2.32
C TYR A 464 13.48 -4.65 1.86
N LEU A 465 12.43 -3.99 2.35
CA LEU A 465 12.18 -2.59 2.04
C LEU A 465 13.26 -1.69 2.68
N ASN A 466 13.58 -1.89 3.96
CA ASN A 466 14.62 -1.11 4.64
C ASN A 466 16.01 -1.34 4.03
N GLU A 467 16.37 -2.60 3.76
CA GLU A 467 17.62 -2.95 3.07
C GLU A 467 17.73 -2.26 1.72
N ALA A 468 16.67 -2.30 0.92
CA ALA A 468 16.67 -1.68 -0.40
C ALA A 468 16.77 -0.15 -0.35
N VAL A 469 16.09 0.50 0.60
CA VAL A 469 16.25 1.95 0.81
C VAL A 469 17.71 2.28 1.15
N ALA A 470 18.34 1.51 2.05
CA ALA A 470 19.73 1.71 2.42
C ALA A 470 20.69 1.46 1.24
N GLU A 471 20.49 0.40 0.45
CA GLU A 471 21.30 0.12 -0.74
C GLU A 471 21.19 1.23 -1.80
N ILE A 472 19.98 1.74 -2.06
CA ILE A 472 19.74 2.76 -3.08
C ILE A 472 20.42 4.08 -2.68
N LEU A 473 20.23 4.50 -1.42
CA LEU A 473 20.74 5.77 -0.89
C LEU A 473 22.24 5.74 -0.57
N GLY A 474 22.80 4.56 -0.26
CA GLY A 474 24.19 4.40 0.16
C GLY A 474 24.43 4.80 1.63
N GLU A 475 25.59 4.43 2.15
CA GLU A 475 25.95 4.55 3.58
C GLU A 475 25.98 5.99 4.09
N GLU A 476 26.24 6.97 3.22
CA GLU A 476 26.30 8.39 3.61
C GLU A 476 24.91 8.99 3.85
N ILE A 477 23.92 8.58 3.06
CA ILE A 477 22.59 9.21 3.05
C ILE A 477 21.57 8.41 3.85
N ALA A 478 21.65 7.08 3.81
CA ALA A 478 20.71 6.18 4.48
C ALA A 478 20.48 6.51 5.97
N PRO A 479 21.50 6.88 6.79
CA PRO A 479 21.29 7.22 8.21
C PRO A 479 20.38 8.42 8.46
N TYR A 480 20.16 9.28 7.46
CA TYR A 480 19.28 10.45 7.56
C TYR A 480 17.82 10.13 7.21
N VAL A 481 17.53 8.95 6.66
CA VAL A 481 16.19 8.56 6.24
C VAL A 481 15.63 7.53 7.21
N VAL A 482 14.47 7.83 7.79
CA VAL A 482 13.80 6.96 8.76
C VAL A 482 12.43 6.58 8.24
N LEU A 483 12.19 5.28 8.08
CA LEU A 483 10.88 4.75 7.79
C LEU A 483 10.18 4.43 9.11
N ARG A 484 9.04 5.04 9.38
CA ARG A 484 8.32 4.89 10.65
C ARG A 484 6.94 4.31 10.42
N ALA A 485 6.63 3.22 11.11
CA ALA A 485 5.28 2.70 11.13
C ALA A 485 4.31 3.73 11.74
N SER A 486 3.17 3.94 11.09
CA SER A 486 2.07 4.77 11.58
C SER A 486 0.82 3.93 11.68
N GLU A 487 -0.01 4.23 12.68
CA GLU A 487 -1.28 3.55 12.91
C GLU A 487 -2.41 4.58 12.95
N ASP A 488 -3.47 4.32 12.18
CA ASP A 488 -4.71 5.09 12.17
C ASP A 488 -4.60 6.51 11.58
N GLY A 489 -3.86 6.65 10.47
CA GLY A 489 -3.75 7.90 9.73
C GLY A 489 -5.10 8.41 9.21
N SER A 490 -5.96 7.53 8.72
CA SER A 490 -7.29 7.90 8.20
C SER A 490 -8.29 8.33 9.28
N GLY A 491 -8.07 7.96 10.55
CA GLY A 491 -8.87 8.39 11.69
C GLY A 491 -8.27 9.62 12.38
N ILE A 492 -7.18 9.41 13.12
CA ILE A 492 -6.55 10.45 13.94
C ILE A 492 -5.98 11.56 13.05
N GLY A 493 -5.31 11.20 11.95
CA GLY A 493 -4.73 12.18 11.02
C GLY A 493 -5.76 13.11 10.42
N ALA A 494 -6.96 12.61 10.10
CA ALA A 494 -8.06 13.45 9.60
C ALA A 494 -8.61 14.39 10.68
N ALA A 495 -8.70 13.95 11.93
CA ALA A 495 -9.09 14.82 13.04
C ALA A 495 -8.03 15.91 13.30
N LEU A 496 -6.74 15.59 13.14
CA LEU A 496 -5.64 16.58 13.21
C LEU A 496 -5.70 17.60 12.06
N LEU A 497 -6.06 17.16 10.85
CA LEU A 497 -6.28 18.06 9.72
C LEU A 497 -7.49 18.96 9.95
N ALA A 498 -8.57 18.44 10.53
CA ALA A 498 -9.69 19.26 10.96
C ALA A 498 -9.27 20.32 12.00
N ALA A 499 -8.37 19.96 12.91
CA ALA A 499 -7.85 20.89 13.91
C ALA A 499 -6.96 22.00 13.34
N SER A 500 -6.07 21.68 12.41
CA SER A 500 -5.20 22.67 11.74
C SER A 500 -5.99 23.60 10.82
N HIS A 501 -7.12 23.16 10.27
CA HIS A 501 -7.99 23.94 9.39
C HIS A 501 -9.21 24.55 10.10
N SER A 502 -9.25 24.44 11.44
CA SER A 502 -10.29 25.04 12.27
C SER A 502 -10.29 26.56 12.19
N SER A 503 -11.47 27.17 12.12
CA SER A 503 -11.62 28.62 12.05
C SER A 503 -11.00 29.36 13.25
N SER A 504 -10.91 28.70 14.42
CA SER A 504 -10.28 29.26 15.62
C SER A 504 -8.75 29.38 15.58
N ASN A 505 -8.06 28.70 14.66
CA ASN A 505 -6.60 28.77 14.53
C ASN A 505 -6.14 29.78 13.46
N VAL A 506 -6.99 30.07 12.47
CA VAL A 506 -6.70 31.04 11.40
C VAL A 506 -6.59 32.48 11.94
N ASP A 507 -7.34 32.82 12.98
CA ASP A 507 -7.31 34.15 13.60
C ASP A 507 -6.04 34.40 14.45
N ASN A 508 -5.40 33.34 14.98
CA ASN A 508 -4.18 33.48 15.78
C ASN A 508 -2.93 33.70 14.92
N VAL A 509 -2.92 33.26 13.66
CA VAL A 509 -1.76 33.43 12.75
C VAL A 509 -1.71 34.85 12.16
N ARG A 510 -2.83 35.59 12.14
CA ARG A 510 -2.87 36.99 11.67
C ARG A 510 -2.40 38.02 12.71
N LEU A 511 -2.03 37.59 13.91
CA LEU A 511 -1.64 38.46 15.03
C LEU A 511 -0.20 38.24 15.52
N SER A 512 0.61 37.44 14.82
CA SER A 512 2.03 37.20 15.16
C SER A 512 3.00 37.74 14.12
#